data_AF-A0ABD3VQT8-F1
#
_entry.id   AF-A0ABD3VQT8-F1
#
_cell.length_a   1.000
_cell.length_b   1.000
_cell.length_c   1.000
_cell.angle_alpha   90.00
_cell.angle_beta   90.00
_cell.angle_gamma   90.00
#
_symmetry.space_group_name_H-M   'P 1'
#
loop_
_entity.id
_entity.type
_entity.pdbx_description
1 polymer ?
#
loop_
_entity_poly.entity_id
_entity_poly.type
_entity_poly.pdbx_seq_one_letter_code
_entity_poly.pdbx_strand_id
1 'polypeptide(L)'
;MLDTLIQYESDLIKTSEDEVSMTEIQRKQNVRSGLCCISDKAFHFFQELDKVIRKLETVENVTLYGKSFYDFITSRVLLNETLNQQWSQIFNTEDDEYFAVHVHKLKEEIVSKYVLMSSAQFRREFKQKVKARKEEAHKKQIQMRRDSKVKSSEAQVSSSSQQSQLSKDRSDYSSTSEQQESLHKLVKRKAVKKKTGKGKGKRSKKTKWPCGRCQEDCVVDSVCCDMCDTWHHYECIGLLGDEQEL
;
A
#
# COMPACT_ATOMS: atom_id res chain seq x y z
N MET A 1 27.13 23.51 17.95
CA MET A 1 27.70 22.14 18.13
C MET A 1 27.42 21.25 16.92
N LEU A 2 26.21 21.30 16.34
CA LEU A 2 25.92 20.68 15.03
C LEU A 2 26.55 21.43 13.85
N ASP A 3 27.04 22.66 14.07
CA ASP A 3 27.61 23.53 13.05
C ASP A 3 28.89 22.96 12.43
N THR A 4 29.56 22.01 13.09
CA THR A 4 30.70 21.28 12.52
C THR A 4 30.29 20.20 11.51
N LEU A 5 29.03 19.75 11.54
CA LEU A 5 28.47 18.82 10.57
C LEU A 5 27.92 19.52 9.33
N ILE A 6 27.44 20.75 9.54
CA ILE A 6 26.89 21.59 8.48
C ILE A 6 28.06 22.20 7.73
N GLN A 7 28.22 21.81 6.48
CA GLN A 7 29.23 22.41 5.61
C GLN A 7 28.57 23.36 4.63
N TYR A 8 29.26 24.45 4.33
CA TYR A 8 28.80 25.36 3.29
C TYR A 8 28.86 24.66 1.94
N GLU A 9 27.83 24.88 1.13
CA GLU A 9 27.71 24.32 -0.22
C GLU A 9 28.94 24.63 -1.08
N SER A 10 29.51 25.83 -0.94
CA SER A 10 30.73 26.27 -1.64
C SER A 10 31.97 25.44 -1.33
N ASP A 11 32.03 24.86 -0.13
CA ASP A 11 33.18 24.07 0.33
C ASP A 11 33.00 22.63 -0.14
N LEU A 12 31.79 22.07 0.04
CA LEU A 12 31.44 20.73 -0.43
C LEU A 12 31.52 20.56 -1.95
N ILE A 13 31.17 21.57 -2.75
CA ILE A 13 31.32 21.51 -4.22
C ILE A 13 32.77 21.26 -4.62
N LYS A 14 33.74 21.69 -3.81
CA LYS A 14 35.17 21.55 -4.10
C LYS A 14 35.81 20.30 -3.50
N THR A 15 35.22 19.77 -2.42
CA THR A 15 35.86 18.73 -1.60
C THR A 15 35.07 17.43 -1.50
N SER A 16 33.80 17.41 -1.92
CA SER A 16 32.96 16.22 -1.81
C SER A 16 33.40 15.14 -2.79
N GLU A 17 33.38 13.91 -2.32
CA GLU A 17 33.68 12.72 -3.12
C GLU A 17 32.51 12.33 -4.07
N ASP A 18 31.31 12.88 -3.88
CA ASP A 18 30.10 12.59 -4.67
C ASP A 18 29.58 13.82 -5.43
N GLU A 19 30.21 14.12 -6.57
CA GLU A 19 29.83 15.23 -7.47
C GLU A 19 28.38 15.14 -7.98
N VAL A 20 27.83 13.93 -8.10
CA VAL A 20 26.47 13.70 -8.58
C VAL A 20 25.45 14.16 -7.54
N SER A 21 25.69 13.81 -6.26
CA SER A 21 24.87 14.27 -5.14
C SER A 21 24.88 15.80 -5.05
N MET A 22 26.05 16.43 -5.19
CA MET A 22 26.18 17.90 -5.16
C MET A 22 25.44 18.58 -6.31
N THR A 23 25.51 18.02 -7.51
CA THR A 23 24.77 18.54 -8.68
C THR A 23 23.25 18.45 -8.47
N GLU A 24 22.76 17.36 -7.88
CA GLU A 24 21.34 17.18 -7.60
C GLU A 24 20.85 18.09 -6.47
N ILE A 25 21.68 18.35 -5.44
CA ILE A 25 21.41 19.34 -4.41
C ILE A 25 21.28 20.71 -5.04
N GLN A 26 22.25 21.13 -5.86
CA GLN A 26 22.20 22.43 -6.54
C GLN A 26 20.96 22.58 -7.42
N ARG A 27 20.55 21.51 -8.12
CA ARG A 27 19.33 21.49 -8.94
C ARG A 27 18.06 21.63 -8.11
N LYS A 28 18.03 21.05 -6.90
CA LYS A 28 16.86 21.05 -5.98
C LYS A 28 16.88 22.20 -4.98
N GLN A 29 17.99 22.94 -4.88
CA GLN A 29 18.15 24.08 -4.01
C GLN A 29 17.20 25.19 -4.49
N ASN A 30 16.12 25.40 -3.75
CA ASN A 30 15.19 26.50 -4.03
C ASN A 30 15.89 27.85 -3.77
N VAL A 31 15.32 28.95 -4.27
CA VAL A 31 15.81 30.33 -4.07
C VAL A 31 16.05 30.69 -2.59
N ARG A 32 15.41 29.99 -1.66
CA ARG A 32 15.54 30.17 -0.21
C ARG A 32 16.65 29.32 0.43
N SER A 33 17.40 28.53 -0.33
CA SER A 33 18.45 27.61 0.16
C SER A 33 18.00 26.75 1.35
N GLY A 34 16.84 26.12 1.21
CA GLY A 34 16.21 25.36 2.29
C GLY A 34 16.82 23.99 2.54
N LEU A 35 17.76 23.53 1.72
CA LEU A 35 18.47 22.27 1.94
C LEU A 35 19.78 22.55 2.67
N CYS A 36 20.04 21.74 3.68
CA CYS A 36 21.31 21.71 4.40
C CYS A 36 22.21 20.64 3.79
N CYS A 37 23.48 20.97 3.63
CA CYS A 37 24.49 20.02 3.21
C CYS A 37 25.23 19.46 4.42
N ILE A 38 25.56 18.18 4.36
CA ILE A 38 26.28 17.46 5.42
C ILE A 38 27.62 16.98 4.87
N SER A 39 28.60 16.80 5.76
CA SER A 39 29.89 16.20 5.38
C SER A 39 29.73 14.77 4.80
N ASP A 40 30.67 14.36 3.95
CA ASP A 40 30.69 13.01 3.36
C ASP A 40 30.71 11.90 4.43
N LYS A 41 31.45 12.10 5.53
CA LYS A 41 31.43 11.17 6.68
C LYS A 41 30.03 10.98 7.25
N ALA A 42 29.29 12.08 7.44
CA ALA A 42 27.91 12.03 7.92
C ALA A 42 26.99 11.38 6.88
N PHE A 43 27.19 11.66 5.59
CA PHE A 43 26.45 11.04 4.51
C PHE A 43 26.63 9.52 4.48
N HIS A 44 27.87 9.02 4.55
CA HIS A 44 28.15 7.58 4.61
C HIS A 44 27.57 6.91 5.85
N PHE A 45 27.59 7.59 7.00
CA PHE A 45 26.91 7.12 8.20
C PHE A 45 25.40 6.93 7.96
N PHE A 46 24.73 7.91 7.36
CA PHE A 46 23.29 7.79 7.06
C PHE A 46 22.99 6.73 6.00
N GLN A 47 23.86 6.54 5.00
CA GLN A 47 23.71 5.45 4.04
C GLN A 47 23.81 4.08 4.71
N GLU A 48 24.79 3.88 5.60
CA GLU A 48 24.94 2.61 6.31
C GLU A 48 23.80 2.39 7.31
N LEU A 49 23.35 3.46 7.99
CA LEU A 49 22.19 3.43 8.88
C LEU A 49 20.94 2.95 8.12
N ASP A 50 20.67 3.49 6.94
CA ASP A 50 19.54 3.10 6.09
C ASP A 50 19.64 1.62 5.68
N LYS A 51 20.83 1.17 5.27
CA LYS A 51 21.05 -0.25 4.91
C LYS A 51 20.79 -1.19 6.08
N VAL A 52 21.29 -0.86 7.28
CA VAL A 52 21.09 -1.68 8.48
C VAL A 52 19.61 -1.74 8.83
N ILE A 53 18.92 -0.60 8.85
CA ILE A 53 17.48 -0.54 9.16
C ILE A 53 16.67 -1.36 8.15
N ARG A 54 16.89 -1.19 6.85
CA ARG A 54 16.15 -1.94 5.81
C ARG A 54 16.35 -3.45 5.89
N LYS A 55 17.53 -3.92 6.33
CA LYS A 55 17.77 -5.35 6.55
C LYS A 55 16.97 -5.89 7.74
N LEU A 56 16.65 -5.05 8.72
CA LEU A 56 15.84 -5.40 9.89
C LEU A 56 14.34 -5.24 9.64
N GLU A 57 13.95 -4.32 8.74
CA GLU A 57 12.57 -4.05 8.36
C GLU A 57 11.98 -5.14 7.43
N THR A 58 11.80 -6.33 7.99
CA THR A 58 11.28 -7.50 7.28
C THR A 58 9.91 -7.93 7.82
N VAL A 59 9.13 -8.64 7.00
CA VAL A 59 7.80 -9.13 7.40
C VAL A 59 7.92 -10.16 8.51
N GLU A 60 8.98 -10.96 8.48
CA GLU A 60 9.34 -11.95 9.48
C GLU A 60 9.57 -11.28 10.83
N ASN A 61 10.37 -10.21 10.87
CA ASN A 61 10.63 -9.48 12.10
C ASN A 61 9.39 -8.74 12.62
N VAL A 62 8.56 -8.18 11.74
CA VAL A 62 7.27 -7.59 12.14
C VAL A 62 6.38 -8.63 12.82
N THR A 63 6.35 -9.84 12.28
CA THR A 63 5.54 -10.94 12.82
C THR A 63 6.09 -11.42 14.16
N LEU A 64 7.42 -11.49 14.30
CA LEU A 64 8.09 -11.97 15.50
C LEU A 64 8.02 -10.97 16.67
N TYR A 65 8.28 -9.70 16.41
CA TYR A 65 8.41 -8.67 17.47
C TYR A 65 7.13 -7.85 17.68
N GLY A 66 6.21 -7.83 16.71
CA GLY A 66 4.89 -7.20 16.83
C GLY A 66 4.95 -5.77 17.34
N LYS A 67 4.45 -5.53 18.56
CA LYS A 67 4.42 -4.20 19.19
C LYS A 67 5.82 -3.67 19.54
N SER A 68 6.78 -4.55 19.81
CA SER A 68 8.16 -4.21 20.15
C SER A 68 9.08 -4.11 18.93
N PHE A 69 8.52 -4.11 17.72
CA PHE A 69 9.29 -4.06 16.48
C PHE A 69 10.16 -2.79 16.37
N TYR A 70 9.63 -1.64 16.80
CA TYR A 70 10.38 -0.38 16.81
C TYR A 70 11.57 -0.45 17.77
N ASP A 71 11.34 -0.87 19.01
CA ASP A 71 12.39 -0.99 20.03
C ASP A 71 13.45 -2.01 19.63
N PHE A 72 13.03 -3.10 18.99
CA PHE A 72 13.94 -4.10 18.42
C PHE A 72 14.88 -3.49 17.39
N ILE A 73 14.36 -2.74 16.40
CA ILE A 73 15.20 -2.11 15.37
C ILE A 73 16.15 -1.10 16.02
N THR A 74 15.62 -0.20 16.84
CA THR A 74 16.42 0.84 17.52
C THR A 74 17.56 0.21 18.31
N SER A 75 17.28 -0.82 19.11
CA SER A 75 18.31 -1.51 19.90
C SER A 75 19.36 -2.17 19.02
N ARG A 76 18.96 -2.83 17.92
CA ARG A 76 19.90 -3.48 16.99
C ARG A 76 20.78 -2.49 16.25
N VAL A 77 20.24 -1.31 15.92
CA VAL A 77 20.99 -0.24 15.25
C VAL A 77 21.99 0.40 16.22
N LEU A 78 21.60 0.66 17.47
CA LEU A 78 22.51 1.24 18.48
C LEU A 78 23.66 0.29 18.85
N LEU A 79 23.41 -1.02 18.85
CA LEU A 79 24.45 -2.04 19.07
C LEU A 79 25.33 -2.31 17.84
N ASN A 80 25.11 -1.65 16.71
CA ASN A 80 25.89 -1.88 15.50
C ASN A 80 27.29 -1.25 15.62
N GLU A 81 28.31 -2.10 15.64
CA GLU A 81 29.72 -1.68 15.80
C GLU A 81 30.20 -0.78 14.67
N THR A 82 29.83 -1.07 13.41
CA THR A 82 30.23 -0.25 12.25
C THR A 82 29.67 1.16 12.35
N LEU A 83 28.39 1.30 12.71
CA LEU A 83 27.76 2.61 12.94
C LEU A 83 28.35 3.32 14.16
N ASN A 84 28.77 2.58 15.20
CA ASN A 84 29.47 3.16 16.34
C ASN A 84 30.83 3.75 15.91
N GLN A 85 31.62 3.00 15.15
CA GLN A 85 32.91 3.46 14.64
C GLN A 85 32.78 4.69 13.72
N GLN A 86 31.85 4.65 12.76
CA GLN A 86 31.61 5.79 11.87
C GLN A 86 31.16 7.03 12.63
N TRP A 87 30.31 6.87 13.66
CA TRP A 87 29.87 7.97 14.49
C TRP A 87 31.02 8.62 15.27
N SER A 88 31.90 7.81 15.87
CA SER A 88 33.09 8.33 16.56
C SER A 88 34.03 9.08 15.61
N GLN A 89 34.18 8.62 14.37
CA GLN A 89 35.01 9.29 13.35
C GLN A 89 34.45 10.64 12.87
N ILE A 90 33.16 10.89 13.05
CA ILE A 90 32.51 12.16 12.72
C ILE A 90 32.87 13.22 13.77
N PHE A 91 32.86 12.86 15.05
CA PHE A 91 33.01 13.81 16.16
C PHE A 91 34.36 13.78 16.87
N ASN A 92 35.24 12.81 16.55
CA ASN A 92 36.55 12.62 17.17
C ASN A 92 36.47 12.64 18.73
N THR A 93 35.69 11.72 19.29
CA THR A 93 35.32 11.72 20.72
C THR A 93 36.41 11.20 21.66
N GLU A 94 37.65 11.04 21.20
CA GLU A 94 38.71 10.36 21.96
C GLU A 94 39.28 11.20 23.11
N ASP A 95 39.17 12.53 23.04
CA ASP A 95 39.86 13.45 23.96
C ASP A 95 38.97 14.07 25.06
N ASP A 96 37.65 13.90 25.01
CA ASP A 96 36.70 14.53 25.95
C ASP A 96 35.51 13.63 26.29
N GLU A 97 35.54 13.05 27.49
CA GLU A 97 34.50 12.15 28.01
C GLU A 97 33.15 12.85 28.20
N TYR A 98 33.15 14.12 28.61
CA TYR A 98 31.91 14.89 28.78
C TYR A 98 31.26 15.16 27.42
N PHE A 99 32.06 15.52 26.42
CA PHE A 99 31.61 15.67 25.05
C PHE A 99 31.11 14.34 24.46
N ALA A 100 31.81 13.23 24.71
CA ALA A 100 31.42 11.90 24.25
C ALA A 100 30.01 11.50 24.74
N VAL A 101 29.65 11.80 25.99
CA VAL A 101 28.30 11.55 26.53
C VAL A 101 27.22 12.30 25.76
N HIS A 102 27.46 13.57 25.42
CA HIS A 102 26.49 14.39 24.69
C HIS A 102 26.35 13.91 23.24
N VAL A 103 27.47 13.57 22.61
CA VAL A 103 27.51 13.01 21.25
C VAL A 103 26.83 11.64 21.19
N HIS A 104 26.95 10.82 22.23
CA HIS A 104 26.22 9.55 22.33
C HIS A 104 24.70 9.77 22.44
N LYS A 105 24.25 10.67 23.32
CA LYS A 105 22.81 11.02 23.43
C LYS A 105 22.26 11.56 22.11
N LEU A 106 23.02 12.41 21.43
CA LEU A 106 22.65 12.92 20.11
C LEU A 106 22.48 11.78 19.09
N LYS A 107 23.36 10.77 19.13
CA LYS A 107 23.23 9.57 18.30
C LYS A 107 21.92 8.84 18.57
N GLU A 108 21.60 8.59 19.83
CA GLU A 108 20.36 7.91 20.23
C GLU A 108 19.12 8.64 19.70
N GLU A 109 19.10 9.97 19.84
CA GLU A 109 18.02 10.79 19.30
C GLU A 109 17.91 10.72 17.77
N ILE A 110 19.04 10.82 17.06
CA ILE A 110 19.07 10.74 15.59
C ILE A 110 18.59 9.37 15.11
N VAL A 111 19.10 8.29 15.70
CA VAL A 111 18.70 6.92 15.38
C VAL A 111 17.22 6.74 15.65
N SER A 112 16.72 7.16 16.81
CA SER A 112 15.31 7.08 17.17
C SER A 112 14.41 7.77 16.13
N LYS A 113 14.75 9.01 15.74
CA LYS A 113 14.00 9.76 14.72
C LYS A 113 14.08 9.11 13.34
N TYR A 114 15.25 8.63 12.94
CA TYR A 114 15.44 8.00 11.64
C TYR A 114 14.68 6.68 11.54
N VAL A 115 14.74 5.83 12.56
CA VAL A 115 13.96 4.58 12.64
C VAL A 115 12.47 4.89 12.57
N LEU A 116 11.99 5.93 13.27
CA LEU A 116 10.57 6.29 13.23
C LEU A 116 10.11 6.69 11.83
N MET A 117 10.92 7.49 11.14
CA MET A 117 10.70 7.88 9.75
C MET A 117 10.71 6.64 8.82
N SER A 118 11.72 5.79 8.92
CA SER A 118 11.86 4.57 8.11
C SER A 118 10.68 3.63 8.33
N SER A 119 10.32 3.36 9.58
CA SER A 119 9.23 2.46 9.93
C SER A 119 7.87 2.97 9.47
N ALA A 120 7.67 4.30 9.46
CA ALA A 120 6.47 4.89 8.87
C ALA A 120 6.39 4.64 7.35
N GLN A 121 7.53 4.75 6.65
CA GLN A 121 7.63 4.46 5.22
C GLN A 121 7.44 2.96 4.94
N PHE A 122 8.15 2.10 5.66
CA PHE A 122 8.00 0.65 5.58
C PHE A 122 6.55 0.21 5.80
N ARG A 123 5.85 0.78 6.79
CA ARG A 123 4.42 0.51 7.03
C ARG A 123 3.55 0.87 5.83
N ARG A 124 3.81 2.00 5.17
CA ARG A 124 3.07 2.40 3.95
C ARG A 124 3.29 1.39 2.83
N GLU A 125 4.54 1.01 2.59
CA GLU A 125 4.90 0.02 1.57
C GLU A 125 4.32 -1.36 1.87
N PHE A 126 4.36 -1.78 3.13
CA PHE A 126 3.79 -3.04 3.57
C PHE A 126 2.28 -3.09 3.31
N LYS A 127 1.53 -2.03 3.69
CA LYS A 127 0.10 -1.92 3.39
C LYS A 127 -0.18 -1.98 1.88
N GLN A 128 0.62 -1.29 1.07
CA GLN A 128 0.50 -1.33 -0.39
C GLN A 128 0.74 -2.73 -0.96
N LYS A 129 1.80 -3.42 -0.51
CA LYS A 129 2.11 -4.80 -0.91
C LYS A 129 1.00 -5.76 -0.53
N VAL A 130 0.43 -5.65 0.67
CA VAL A 130 -0.71 -6.47 1.11
C VAL A 130 -1.94 -6.22 0.22
N LYS A 131 -2.26 -4.96 -0.09
CA LYS A 131 -3.37 -4.62 -0.98
C LYS A 131 -3.18 -5.25 -2.37
N ALA A 132 -1.99 -5.09 -2.95
CA ALA A 132 -1.67 -5.68 -4.25
C ALA A 132 -1.81 -7.22 -4.26
N ARG A 133 -1.32 -7.90 -3.21
CA ARG A 133 -1.48 -9.36 -3.05
C ARG A 133 -2.95 -9.78 -2.96
N LYS A 134 -3.79 -9.05 -2.24
CA LYS A 134 -5.24 -9.32 -2.16
C LYS A 134 -5.91 -9.16 -3.52
N GLU A 135 -5.59 -8.10 -4.26
CA GLU A 135 -6.13 -7.87 -5.61
C GLU A 135 -5.70 -8.98 -6.59
N GLU A 136 -4.44 -9.40 -6.53
CA GLU A 136 -3.93 -10.50 -7.36
C GLU A 136 -4.60 -11.82 -7.01
N ALA A 137 -4.77 -12.14 -5.72
CA ALA A 137 -5.47 -13.33 -5.27
C ALA A 137 -6.94 -13.34 -5.74
N HIS A 138 -7.62 -12.19 -5.67
CA HIS A 138 -8.98 -12.05 -6.17
C HIS A 138 -9.07 -12.23 -7.69
N LYS A 139 -8.12 -11.66 -8.45
CA LYS A 139 -8.02 -11.87 -9.91
C LYS A 139 -7.81 -13.36 -10.24
N LYS A 140 -6.92 -14.04 -9.53
CA LYS A 140 -6.70 -15.50 -9.67
C LYS A 140 -7.98 -16.29 -9.37
N GLN A 141 -8.70 -15.93 -8.32
CA GLN A 141 -9.97 -16.58 -7.97
C GLN A 141 -11.05 -16.39 -9.05
N ILE A 142 -11.17 -15.18 -9.61
CA ILE A 142 -12.09 -14.92 -10.73
C ILE A 142 -11.70 -15.75 -11.95
N GLN A 143 -10.41 -15.80 -12.29
CA GLN A 143 -9.92 -16.56 -13.44
C GLN A 143 -10.23 -18.04 -13.29
N MET A 144 -9.91 -18.64 -12.13
CA MET A 144 -10.25 -20.03 -11.85
C MET A 144 -11.75 -20.32 -11.99
N ARG A 145 -12.62 -19.43 -11.51
CA ARG A 145 -14.09 -19.57 -11.68
C ARG A 145 -14.53 -19.50 -13.14
N ARG A 146 -13.91 -18.64 -13.96
CA ARG A 146 -14.19 -18.57 -15.40
C ARG A 146 -13.75 -19.85 -16.11
N ASP A 147 -12.54 -20.32 -15.82
CA ASP A 147 -11.99 -21.52 -16.45
C ASP A 147 -12.79 -22.77 -16.08
N SER A 148 -13.24 -22.90 -14.83
CA SER A 148 -14.17 -23.96 -14.42
C SER A 148 -15.50 -23.89 -15.17
N LYS A 149 -16.04 -22.69 -15.41
CA LYS A 149 -17.30 -22.52 -16.14
C LYS A 149 -17.16 -22.92 -17.62
N VAL A 150 -16.06 -22.54 -18.26
CA VAL A 150 -15.77 -22.92 -19.66
C VAL A 150 -15.63 -24.44 -19.80
N LYS A 151 -14.86 -25.09 -18.92
CA LYS A 151 -14.72 -26.56 -18.91
C LYS A 151 -16.03 -27.29 -18.69
N SER A 152 -16.91 -26.77 -17.83
CA SER A 152 -18.24 -27.36 -17.62
C SER A 152 -19.16 -27.22 -18.83
N SER A 153 -19.06 -26.13 -19.60
CA SER A 153 -19.82 -25.96 -20.83
C SER A 153 -19.27 -26.80 -21.99
N GLU A 154 -17.96 -27.02 -22.08
CA GLU A 154 -17.37 -27.90 -23.10
C GLU A 154 -17.74 -29.37 -22.88
N ALA A 155 -17.73 -29.84 -21.63
CA ALA A 155 -18.15 -31.21 -21.29
C ALA A 155 -19.61 -31.50 -21.66
N GLN A 156 -20.49 -30.49 -21.60
CA GLN A 156 -21.91 -30.63 -21.92
C GLN A 156 -22.19 -30.66 -23.44
N VAL A 157 -21.33 -30.02 -24.25
CA VAL A 157 -21.44 -30.02 -25.73
C VAL A 157 -20.88 -31.32 -26.33
N SER A 158 -19.92 -31.97 -25.65
CA SER A 158 -19.42 -33.29 -26.04
C SER A 158 -20.43 -34.42 -25.77
N SER A 159 -21.26 -34.32 -24.72
CA SER A 159 -22.25 -35.35 -24.39
C SER A 159 -23.55 -35.25 -25.20
N SER A 160 -23.90 -34.07 -25.74
CA SER A 160 -25.10 -33.90 -26.57
C SER A 160 -24.94 -34.38 -28.01
N SER A 161 -23.73 -34.70 -28.44
CA SER A 161 -23.42 -35.09 -29.83
C SER A 161 -23.46 -36.61 -30.07
N GLN A 162 -23.80 -37.42 -29.06
CA GLN A 162 -23.84 -38.90 -29.17
C GLN A 162 -25.23 -39.54 -29.04
N GLN A 163 -26.31 -38.76 -28.91
CA GLN A 163 -27.68 -39.32 -28.77
C GLN A 163 -28.54 -39.31 -30.05
N SER A 164 -28.00 -38.96 -31.22
CA SER A 164 -28.79 -38.88 -32.47
C SER A 164 -28.55 -40.02 -33.49
N GLN A 165 -28.02 -41.17 -33.07
CA GLN A 165 -27.87 -42.34 -33.95
C GLN A 165 -28.23 -43.64 -33.24
N LEU A 166 -29.51 -43.90 -32.97
CA LEU A 166 -30.04 -45.26 -32.68
C LEU A 166 -31.57 -45.22 -32.59
N SER A 167 -32.25 -45.27 -33.73
CA SER A 167 -33.59 -45.87 -33.87
C SER A 167 -34.09 -45.69 -35.31
N LYS A 168 -33.82 -46.68 -36.17
CA LYS A 168 -34.44 -46.81 -37.49
C LYS A 168 -34.77 -48.28 -37.70
N ASP A 169 -35.95 -48.69 -37.24
CA ASP A 169 -36.71 -49.83 -37.80
C ASP A 169 -38.07 -49.99 -37.10
N ARG A 170 -39.16 -49.55 -37.76
CA ARG A 170 -40.39 -50.33 -38.04
C ARG A 170 -41.57 -49.46 -38.54
N SER A 171 -41.95 -49.76 -39.77
CA SER A 171 -43.25 -49.75 -40.48
C SER A 171 -44.55 -49.21 -39.84
N ASP A 172 -45.24 -48.41 -40.68
CA ASP A 172 -46.67 -48.38 -41.04
C ASP A 172 -47.78 -48.20 -39.98
N TYR A 173 -48.53 -47.09 -40.05
CA TYR A 173 -49.84 -46.98 -40.75
C TYR A 173 -50.61 -45.68 -40.37
N SER A 174 -50.89 -44.87 -41.41
CA SER A 174 -52.05 -43.99 -41.68
C SER A 174 -52.55 -42.86 -40.75
N SER A 175 -52.75 -41.69 -41.40
CA SER A 175 -53.77 -40.64 -41.18
C SER A 175 -53.58 -39.72 -39.96
N THR A 176 -53.60 -38.38 -40.01
CA THR A 176 -54.28 -37.41 -40.91
C THR A 176 -53.80 -35.98 -40.55
N SER A 177 -53.92 -35.08 -41.54
CA SER A 177 -54.23 -33.63 -41.41
C SER A 177 -53.14 -32.64 -40.91
N GLU A 178 -52.75 -31.82 -41.89
CA GLU A 178 -52.74 -30.34 -41.89
C GLU A 178 -51.54 -29.52 -41.36
N GLN A 179 -51.01 -28.75 -42.33
CA GLN A 179 -50.43 -27.40 -42.28
C GLN A 179 -48.99 -27.26 -41.79
N GLN A 180 -48.01 -27.29 -42.70
CA GLN A 180 -47.46 -26.17 -43.50
C GLN A 180 -46.71 -25.07 -42.71
N GLU A 181 -45.39 -25.07 -42.97
CA GLU A 181 -44.53 -23.90 -43.25
C GLU A 181 -44.22 -22.90 -42.11
N SER A 182 -43.01 -22.39 -41.93
CA SER A 182 -41.83 -22.36 -42.80
C SER A 182 -40.57 -22.00 -42.02
N LEU A 183 -39.46 -22.43 -42.59
CA LEU A 183 -38.08 -22.12 -42.26
C LEU A 183 -37.71 -20.65 -42.49
N HIS A 184 -36.70 -20.23 -41.72
CA HIS A 184 -35.60 -19.34 -42.09
C HIS A 184 -35.72 -17.81 -41.99
N LYS A 185 -34.67 -17.28 -41.34
CA LYS A 185 -33.99 -15.98 -41.53
C LYS A 185 -34.73 -14.76 -40.97
N LEU A 186 -34.14 -14.14 -39.95
CA LEU A 186 -33.43 -12.87 -40.18
C LEU A 186 -32.52 -12.49 -39.00
N VAL A 187 -31.23 -12.45 -39.28
CA VAL A 187 -30.27 -11.59 -38.59
C VAL A 187 -30.77 -10.15 -38.71
N LYS A 188 -31.11 -9.51 -37.58
CA LYS A 188 -31.20 -8.04 -37.50
C LYS A 188 -30.35 -7.54 -36.35
N ARG A 189 -29.12 -7.17 -36.71
CA ARG A 189 -28.35 -6.12 -36.04
C ARG A 189 -29.26 -4.90 -35.88
N LYS A 190 -29.48 -4.43 -34.65
CA LYS A 190 -29.98 -3.08 -34.41
C LYS A 190 -28.91 -2.26 -33.71
N ALA A 191 -28.50 -1.24 -34.45
CA ALA A 191 -27.58 -0.20 -34.08
C ALA A 191 -28.10 0.61 -32.88
N VAL A 192 -27.10 1.03 -32.09
CA VAL A 192 -27.04 2.20 -31.23
C VAL A 192 -28.05 3.30 -31.61
N LYS A 193 -28.96 3.61 -30.67
CA LYS A 193 -29.53 4.96 -30.56
C LYS A 193 -29.11 5.54 -29.21
N LYS A 194 -28.10 6.41 -29.26
CA LYS A 194 -27.78 7.39 -28.22
C LYS A 194 -29.03 8.26 -28.02
N LYS A 195 -29.79 8.00 -26.95
CA LYS A 195 -30.76 8.96 -26.41
C LYS A 195 -30.07 9.67 -25.25
N THR A 196 -29.64 10.90 -25.49
CA THR A 196 -29.27 11.90 -24.49
C THR A 196 -30.52 12.29 -23.70
N GLY A 197 -30.93 11.41 -22.79
CA GLY A 197 -31.86 11.77 -21.73
C GLY A 197 -31.06 12.37 -20.57
N LYS A 198 -31.27 13.66 -20.29
CA LYS A 198 -30.90 14.30 -19.01
C LYS A 198 -31.63 13.57 -17.89
N GLY A 199 -31.05 12.47 -17.42
CA GLY A 199 -31.50 11.77 -16.24
C GLY A 199 -31.22 12.63 -15.03
N LYS A 200 -32.28 13.15 -14.41
CA LYS A 200 -32.24 13.64 -13.02
C LYS A 200 -31.51 12.58 -12.19
N GLY A 201 -30.39 12.98 -11.59
CA GLY A 201 -29.55 12.08 -10.80
C GLY A 201 -30.42 11.31 -9.81
N LYS A 202 -30.47 9.99 -9.98
CA LYS A 202 -30.93 9.10 -8.92
C LYS A 202 -30.03 9.40 -7.73
N ARG A 203 -30.59 10.02 -6.68
CA ARG A 203 -29.94 10.14 -5.37
C ARG A 203 -29.39 8.77 -5.03
N SER A 204 -28.05 8.66 -4.95
CA SER A 204 -27.40 7.46 -4.47
C SER A 204 -28.07 7.09 -3.14
N LYS A 205 -28.53 5.85 -3.02
CA LYS A 205 -28.94 5.33 -1.72
C LYS A 205 -27.74 5.54 -0.80
N LYS A 206 -27.89 6.35 0.25
CA LYS A 206 -26.83 6.55 1.25
C LYS A 206 -26.45 5.16 1.75
N THR A 207 -25.23 4.72 1.45
CA THR A 207 -24.66 3.49 2.00
C THR A 207 -24.67 3.64 3.51
N LYS A 208 -25.34 2.74 4.21
CA LYS A 208 -25.40 2.73 5.67
C LYS A 208 -24.33 1.78 6.20
N TRP A 209 -23.59 2.22 7.22
CA TRP A 209 -22.52 1.43 7.83
C TRP A 209 -22.83 1.24 9.31
N PRO A 210 -22.83 0.02 9.86
CA PRO A 210 -23.14 -0.20 11.26
C PRO A 210 -22.01 0.30 12.18
N CYS A 211 -22.36 0.93 13.30
CA CYS A 211 -21.42 1.39 14.30
C CYS A 211 -20.82 0.23 15.10
N GLY A 212 -19.50 0.19 15.24
CA GLY A 212 -18.79 -0.84 16.01
C GLY A 212 -19.04 -0.83 17.52
N ARG A 213 -19.73 0.19 18.05
CA ARG A 213 -20.02 0.32 19.49
C ARG A 213 -21.51 0.17 19.82
N CYS A 214 -22.39 0.93 19.16
CA CYS A 214 -23.83 0.91 19.42
C CYS A 214 -24.64 0.08 18.41
N GLN A 215 -24.02 -0.44 17.35
CA GLN A 215 -24.65 -1.22 16.27
C GLN A 215 -25.68 -0.46 15.42
N GLU A 216 -25.93 0.81 15.70
CA GLU A 216 -26.79 1.68 14.89
C GLU A 216 -26.08 2.17 13.61
N ASP A 217 -26.87 2.55 12.60
CA ASP A 217 -26.36 3.03 11.31
C ASP A 217 -25.61 4.38 11.45
N CYS A 218 -24.34 4.42 11.03
CA CYS A 218 -23.55 5.64 10.83
C CYS A 218 -24.00 6.34 9.54
N VAL A 219 -24.82 7.39 9.67
CA VAL A 219 -25.35 8.17 8.53
C VAL A 219 -24.70 9.55 8.41
N VAL A 220 -24.31 10.16 9.53
CA VAL A 220 -23.67 11.49 9.67
C VAL A 220 -22.76 11.42 10.91
N ASP A 221 -21.71 12.26 10.97
CA ASP A 221 -20.84 12.43 12.15
C ASP A 221 -20.20 11.13 12.65
N SER A 222 -19.54 10.44 11.72
CA SER A 222 -18.89 9.16 11.96
C SER A 222 -17.51 9.10 11.34
N VAL A 223 -16.61 8.37 11.97
CA VAL A 223 -15.25 8.10 11.50
C VAL A 223 -15.03 6.60 11.30
N CYS A 224 -14.25 6.25 10.29
CA CYS A 224 -13.78 4.88 10.10
C CYS A 224 -12.46 4.69 10.86
N CYS A 225 -12.37 3.63 11.66
CA CYS A 225 -11.13 3.26 12.34
C CYS A 225 -10.12 2.68 11.33
N ASP A 226 -8.98 3.35 11.15
CA ASP A 226 -7.91 2.94 10.22
C ASP A 226 -7.27 1.58 10.53
N MET A 227 -7.51 1.03 11.72
CA MET A 227 -6.97 -0.26 12.18
C MET A 227 -7.90 -1.43 11.87
N CYS A 228 -9.23 -1.25 12.06
CA CYS A 228 -10.20 -2.34 11.95
C CYS A 228 -11.28 -2.12 10.88
N ASP A 229 -11.21 -1.03 10.10
CA ASP A 229 -12.17 -0.69 9.02
C ASP A 229 -13.63 -0.66 9.49
N THR A 230 -13.83 -0.38 10.78
CA THR A 230 -15.13 -0.30 11.44
C THR A 230 -15.53 1.16 11.64
N TRP A 231 -16.79 1.49 11.38
CA TRP A 231 -17.31 2.84 11.54
C TRP A 231 -17.75 3.10 12.98
N HIS A 232 -17.55 4.31 13.47
CA HIS A 232 -17.98 4.74 14.80
C HIS A 232 -18.57 6.15 14.73
N HIS A 233 -19.68 6.41 15.43
CA HIS A 233 -20.17 7.78 15.66
C HIS A 233 -19.17 8.56 16.52
N TYR A 234 -19.04 9.87 16.33
CA TYR A 234 -18.19 10.70 17.19
C TYR A 234 -18.59 10.62 18.67
N GLU A 235 -19.89 10.58 18.98
CA GLU A 235 -20.42 10.32 20.33
C GLU A 235 -19.92 8.99 20.90
N CYS A 236 -19.93 7.95 20.08
CA CYS A 236 -19.50 6.62 20.49
C CYS A 236 -18.00 6.53 20.79
N ILE A 237 -17.18 7.51 20.44
CA ILE A 237 -15.75 7.52 20.74
C ILE A 237 -15.28 8.78 21.46
N GLY A 238 -16.22 9.61 21.94
CA GLY A 238 -15.93 10.82 22.72
C GLY A 238 -15.21 11.91 21.92
N LEU A 239 -15.50 12.05 20.63
CA LEU A 239 -14.94 13.09 19.75
C LEU A 239 -15.85 14.31 19.56
N LEU A 240 -17.04 14.32 20.16
CA LEU A 240 -17.76 15.58 20.32
C LEU A 240 -17.09 16.32 21.48
N GLY A 241 -16.33 17.36 21.15
CA GLY A 241 -15.81 18.28 22.14
C GLY A 241 -16.96 18.97 22.87
N ASP A 242 -16.81 19.14 24.17
CA ASP A 242 -17.69 19.99 24.97
C ASP A 242 -17.53 21.45 24.51
N GLU A 243 -18.24 21.86 23.45
CA GLU A 243 -18.49 23.28 23.16
C GLU A 243 -19.60 23.84 24.07
N GLN A 244 -19.50 23.54 25.37
CA GLN A 244 -20.27 24.18 26.42
C GLN A 244 -19.35 24.42 27.61
N GLU A 245 -18.61 25.52 27.56
CA GLU A 245 -18.58 26.50 28.65
C GLU A 245 -17.94 27.78 28.11
N LEU A 246 -18.82 28.77 27.90
CA LEU A 246 -18.54 30.19 27.66
C LEU A 246 -17.91 30.83 28.90
#